data_AF-A0A813GYX2-F1
#
_entry.id   AF-A0A813GYX2-F1
#
_cell.length_a   1.000
_cell.length_b   1.000
_cell.length_c   1.000
_cell.angle_alpha   90.00
_cell.angle_beta   90.00
_cell.angle_gamma   90.00
#
_symmetry.space_group_name_H-M   'P 1'
#
loop_
_entity.id
_entity.type
_entity.pdbx_description
1 polymer ?
#
loop_
_entity_poly.entity_id
_entity_poly.type
_entity_poly.pdbx_seq_one_letter_code
_entity_poly.pdbx_strand_id
1 'polypeptide(L)'
;MATNAPLLPKQATGRLGHSKASIFYGADEYLEELKKKYEHDHEIAAMKGILPDEGDPNAAHVPKSTDKMMQVAKNTENRSHLTNRLFPTPNKPDPMPADLAFLFTKITPEQMIYMWNVLTLIFVTQCLMVIGYAAALRFFPDHWWTCTLTFGIPFSYIAIQNIYIDHDVMHGATFPRFEWQKYITHCFSDFFSLPWEEFVLEHNRHHASTVDLLVQGEFGWDPEEFQYALQQWSDKWYHYLLTIPWIPVVHFFGLNDTGALFALEWYMHFPDEGTGGKCNKEFWTKWVPRRLKHSAFVASLWACIWLLGTYPLGRPLSEGWRFMFTVSFFARVGFSLAWIFITNFTHSLPWNRFLANDPARTWPLLHSIMAVVLGGRHRWNEMLFHDVHHAFPNAVGTLSQRGRFHGWEKVHDAAAEVLHRGIWKPNGDEPTEMQKQQRKRSVLMRSAKMNSK
;
A
#
# COMPACT_ATOMS: atom_id res chain seq x y z
N MET A 1 6.30 36.42 -8.28
CA MET A 1 7.19 35.58 -9.09
C MET A 1 8.04 34.75 -8.14
N ALA A 2 7.64 33.49 -7.91
CA ALA A 2 8.36 32.56 -7.04
C ALA A 2 8.98 31.47 -7.92
N THR A 3 10.30 31.36 -7.88
CA THR A 3 11.11 30.46 -8.69
C THR A 3 10.99 29.03 -8.16
N ASN A 4 10.17 28.22 -8.82
CA ASN A 4 10.17 26.75 -8.67
C ASN A 4 11.42 26.18 -9.35
N ALA A 5 12.55 26.18 -8.64
CA ALA A 5 13.74 25.45 -9.05
C ALA A 5 13.69 24.02 -8.47
N PRO A 6 13.92 22.97 -9.28
CA PRO A 6 14.01 21.61 -8.79
C PRO A 6 15.25 21.43 -7.89
N LEU A 7 15.08 20.76 -6.75
CA LEU A 7 16.15 20.40 -5.80
C LEU A 7 17.00 19.22 -6.32
N LEU A 8 17.63 19.32 -7.50
CA LEU A 8 18.54 18.29 -8.00
C LEU A 8 19.81 18.90 -8.62
N PRO A 9 21.03 18.48 -8.21
CA PRO A 9 22.23 18.73 -8.99
C PRO A 9 22.34 17.75 -10.17
N LYS A 10 22.88 18.23 -11.30
CA LYS A 10 23.17 17.43 -12.51
C LYS A 10 24.21 16.33 -12.22
N GLN A 11 24.01 15.16 -12.85
CA GLN A 11 24.95 14.03 -12.85
C GLN A 11 26.35 14.45 -13.31
N ALA A 12 27.37 14.13 -12.52
CA ALA A 12 28.77 14.18 -12.92
C ALA A 12 29.29 12.75 -13.12
N THR A 13 29.83 12.50 -14.32
CA THR A 13 30.59 11.31 -14.69
C THR A 13 31.98 11.34 -14.05
N GLY A 14 32.31 10.39 -13.17
CA GLY A 14 33.65 10.22 -12.61
C GLY A 14 33.68 9.30 -11.39
N ARG A 15 34.73 8.49 -11.25
CA ARG A 15 34.93 7.42 -10.25
C ARG A 15 34.52 7.77 -8.80
N LEU A 16 33.92 6.76 -8.14
CA LEU A 16 33.57 6.59 -6.72
C LEU A 16 34.37 7.47 -5.75
N GLY A 17 33.89 8.70 -5.55
CA GLY A 17 34.13 9.47 -4.33
C GLY A 17 32.79 9.62 -3.64
N HIS A 18 32.74 9.40 -2.32
CA HIS A 18 31.56 9.61 -1.49
C HIS A 18 30.81 10.87 -1.94
N SER A 19 29.53 10.72 -2.25
CA SER A 19 28.71 11.90 -2.56
C SER A 19 28.76 12.84 -1.35
N LYS A 20 28.69 14.16 -1.56
CA LYS A 20 28.60 15.13 -0.44
C LYS A 20 27.43 14.82 0.52
N ALA A 21 26.45 14.01 0.07
CA ALA A 21 25.30 13.55 0.84
C ALA A 21 25.55 12.25 1.64
N SER A 22 26.45 11.35 1.19
CA SER A 22 26.89 10.18 1.98
C SER A 22 27.49 10.60 3.33
N ILE A 23 28.21 11.72 3.35
CA ILE A 23 28.84 12.28 4.57
C ILE A 23 27.83 12.60 5.68
N PHE A 24 26.58 12.97 5.35
CA PHE A 24 25.59 13.39 6.35
C PHE A 24 24.46 12.38 6.58
N TYR A 25 24.11 11.57 5.57
CA TYR A 25 22.94 10.69 5.64
C TYR A 25 23.24 9.21 5.45
N GLY A 26 24.48 8.82 5.14
CA GLY A 26 24.85 7.41 4.99
C GLY A 26 24.17 6.71 3.80
N ALA A 27 23.94 7.44 2.71
CA ALA A 27 23.19 6.96 1.54
C ALA A 27 23.91 5.82 0.79
N ASP A 28 25.23 5.85 0.73
CA ASP A 28 26.05 4.84 0.05
C ASP A 28 26.07 3.53 0.86
N GLU A 29 26.20 3.63 2.19
CA GLU A 29 26.12 2.49 3.12
C GLU A 29 24.75 1.82 3.07
N TYR A 30 23.68 2.62 2.99
CA TYR A 30 22.32 2.12 2.86
C TYR A 30 22.10 1.31 1.57
N LEU A 31 22.74 1.67 0.45
CA LEU A 31 22.66 0.90 -0.80
C LEU A 31 23.33 -0.48 -0.70
N GLU A 32 24.46 -0.58 0.01
CA GLU A 32 25.12 -1.86 0.26
C GLU A 32 24.29 -2.75 1.19
N GLU A 33 23.71 -2.18 2.23
CA GLU A 33 22.77 -2.87 3.11
C GLU A 33 21.53 -3.36 2.36
N LEU A 34 20.99 -2.52 1.47
CA LEU A 34 19.79 -2.85 0.69
C LEU A 34 20.00 -4.11 -0.17
N LYS A 35 21.16 -4.26 -0.81
CA LYS A 35 21.51 -5.47 -1.58
C LYS A 35 21.49 -6.72 -0.70
N LYS A 36 22.13 -6.67 0.46
CA LYS A 36 22.15 -7.79 1.42
C LYS A 36 20.75 -8.15 1.92
N LYS A 37 19.87 -7.15 2.08
CA LYS A 37 18.46 -7.38 2.48
C LYS A 37 17.68 -8.09 1.37
N TYR A 38 17.84 -7.67 0.12
CA TYR A 38 17.23 -8.38 -1.01
C TYR A 38 17.78 -9.81 -1.18
N GLU A 39 19.06 -10.05 -0.88
CA GLU A 39 19.65 -11.41 -0.88
C GLU A 39 19.07 -12.28 0.24
N HIS A 40 18.86 -11.72 1.44
CA HIS A 40 18.28 -12.44 2.58
C HIS A 40 16.78 -12.72 2.39
N ASP A 41 16.04 -11.73 1.92
CA ASP A 41 14.60 -11.78 1.62
C ASP A 41 14.37 -11.98 0.11
N HIS A 42 14.99 -13.04 -0.40
CA HIS A 42 14.96 -13.43 -1.81
C HIS A 42 13.54 -13.69 -2.35
N GLU A 43 12.57 -14.01 -1.50
CA GLU A 43 11.16 -14.15 -1.85
C GLU A 43 10.55 -12.80 -2.27
N ILE A 44 10.94 -11.71 -1.60
CA ILE A 44 10.51 -10.35 -1.97
C ILE A 44 11.09 -9.99 -3.33
N ALA A 45 12.38 -10.29 -3.54
CA ALA A 45 13.03 -10.09 -4.83
C ALA A 45 12.38 -10.91 -5.95
N ALA A 46 12.07 -12.19 -5.69
CA ALA A 46 11.39 -13.06 -6.64
C ALA A 46 9.99 -12.53 -6.99
N MET A 47 9.22 -12.07 -6.00
CA MET A 47 7.91 -11.46 -6.23
C MET A 47 8.00 -10.21 -7.09
N LYS A 48 8.94 -9.31 -6.79
CA LYS A 48 9.15 -8.12 -7.62
C LYS A 48 9.55 -8.47 -9.05
N GLY A 49 10.20 -9.60 -9.27
CA GLY A 49 10.55 -10.12 -10.60
C GLY A 49 9.39 -10.67 -11.41
N ILE A 50 8.28 -11.09 -10.78
CA ILE A 50 7.08 -11.61 -11.48
C ILE A 50 6.03 -10.54 -11.76
N LEU A 51 6.19 -9.35 -11.18
CA LEU A 51 5.35 -8.19 -11.42
C LEU A 51 5.36 -7.79 -12.91
N PRO A 52 4.27 -7.15 -13.39
CA PRO A 52 4.07 -6.97 -14.82
C PRO A 52 5.12 -6.07 -15.47
N ASP A 53 5.69 -5.10 -14.74
CA ASP A 53 6.72 -4.21 -15.24
C ASP A 53 8.11 -4.68 -14.87
N GLU A 54 8.90 -5.06 -15.90
CA GLU A 54 10.31 -5.48 -15.84
C GLU A 54 10.95 -5.25 -14.46
N GLY A 55 10.92 -6.31 -13.62
CA GLY A 55 11.01 -6.23 -12.15
C GLY A 55 12.18 -5.42 -11.60
N ASP A 56 12.15 -5.10 -10.29
CA ASP A 56 13.14 -4.19 -9.68
C ASP A 56 14.59 -4.62 -10.02
N PRO A 57 15.38 -3.77 -10.73
CA PRO A 57 16.78 -4.07 -11.02
C PRO A 57 17.64 -4.37 -9.78
N ASN A 58 17.23 -3.92 -8.59
CA ASN A 58 17.90 -4.25 -7.32
C ASN A 58 17.60 -5.69 -6.84
N ALA A 59 16.59 -6.33 -7.43
CA ALA A 59 16.20 -7.72 -7.28
C ALA A 59 16.65 -8.59 -8.48
N ALA A 60 17.39 -8.02 -9.44
CA ALA A 60 17.92 -8.76 -10.57
C ALA A 60 18.89 -9.85 -10.09
N HIS A 61 18.79 -11.04 -10.69
CA HIS A 61 19.59 -12.26 -10.40
C HIS A 61 19.09 -13.18 -9.27
N VAL A 62 17.91 -12.94 -8.71
CA VAL A 62 17.35 -13.84 -7.68
C VAL A 62 16.58 -15.02 -8.32
N PRO A 63 16.80 -16.28 -7.89
CA PRO A 63 16.07 -17.43 -8.38
C PRO A 63 14.55 -17.29 -8.24
N LYS A 64 13.79 -17.89 -9.15
CA LYS A 64 12.32 -17.96 -9.01
C LYS A 64 11.97 -18.73 -7.74
N SER A 65 11.02 -18.20 -6.95
CA SER A 65 10.49 -18.91 -5.79
C SER A 65 9.77 -20.20 -6.21
N THR A 66 9.97 -21.27 -5.43
CA THR A 66 9.27 -22.54 -5.60
C THR A 66 7.96 -22.62 -4.84
N ASP A 67 7.65 -21.63 -4.00
CA ASP A 67 6.37 -21.55 -3.28
C ASP A 67 5.24 -21.22 -4.27
N LYS A 68 4.19 -22.05 -4.29
CA LYS A 68 3.00 -21.86 -5.13
C LYS A 68 2.30 -20.55 -4.80
N MET A 69 2.31 -20.18 -3.52
CA MET A 69 1.79 -18.90 -3.02
C MET A 69 2.53 -17.69 -3.62
N MET A 70 3.69 -17.90 -4.23
CA MET A 70 4.55 -16.87 -4.80
C MET A 70 4.62 -16.96 -6.34
N GLN A 71 3.63 -17.62 -6.96
CA GLN A 71 3.56 -17.83 -8.40
C GLN A 71 2.19 -17.42 -8.94
N VAL A 72 2.18 -16.78 -10.11
CA VAL A 72 0.96 -16.59 -10.89
C VAL A 72 0.64 -17.87 -11.65
N ALA A 73 -0.55 -18.41 -11.45
CA ALA A 73 -0.99 -19.66 -12.09
C ALA A 73 -1.32 -19.43 -13.57
N LYS A 74 -0.41 -19.82 -14.47
CA LYS A 74 -0.54 -19.67 -15.93
C LYS A 74 -0.34 -21.00 -16.66
N ASN A 75 -1.06 -21.18 -17.77
CA ASN A 75 -0.92 -22.33 -18.64
C ASN A 75 0.29 -22.17 -19.59
N THR A 76 0.52 -23.16 -20.46
CA THR A 76 1.61 -23.17 -21.45
C THR A 76 1.53 -22.05 -22.48
N GLU A 77 0.36 -21.43 -22.67
CA GLU A 77 0.14 -20.30 -23.55
C GLU A 77 0.22 -18.95 -22.82
N ASN A 78 0.72 -18.93 -21.57
CA ASN A 78 0.77 -17.74 -20.71
C ASN A 78 -0.63 -17.17 -20.40
N ARG A 79 -1.67 -18.01 -20.38
CA ARG A 79 -3.02 -17.65 -19.98
C ARG A 79 -3.29 -17.99 -18.52
N SER A 80 -4.04 -17.15 -17.82
CA SER A 80 -4.50 -17.38 -16.44
C SER A 80 -5.26 -18.71 -16.32
N HIS A 81 -4.97 -19.50 -15.30
CA HIS A 81 -5.78 -20.69 -15.01
C HIS A 81 -7.22 -20.35 -14.59
N LEU A 82 -7.46 -19.18 -14.01
CA LEU A 82 -8.78 -18.78 -13.51
C LEU A 82 -9.64 -18.20 -14.63
N THR A 83 -9.09 -17.28 -15.42
CA THR A 83 -9.87 -16.54 -16.43
C THR A 83 -9.61 -16.98 -17.87
N ASN A 84 -8.61 -17.84 -18.09
CA ASN A 84 -8.17 -18.28 -19.41
C ASN A 84 -7.74 -17.13 -20.37
N ARG A 85 -7.48 -15.94 -19.81
CA ARG A 85 -6.98 -14.78 -20.56
C ARG A 85 -5.47 -14.73 -20.59
N LEU A 86 -4.91 -14.23 -21.68
CA LEU A 86 -3.48 -13.95 -21.80
C LEU A 86 -3.05 -12.95 -20.73
N PHE A 87 -1.98 -13.29 -20.02
CA PHE A 87 -1.43 -12.38 -19.03
C PHE A 87 -0.97 -11.09 -19.73
N PRO A 88 -1.40 -9.92 -19.26
CA PRO A 88 -1.14 -8.65 -19.92
C PRO A 88 0.36 -8.30 -19.88
N THR A 89 0.81 -7.53 -20.85
CA THR A 89 2.18 -6.98 -20.88
C THR A 89 2.10 -5.46 -20.81
N PRO A 90 2.74 -4.79 -19.84
CA PRO A 90 2.71 -3.34 -19.76
C PRO A 90 3.27 -2.66 -21.00
N ASN A 91 2.68 -1.53 -21.32
CA ASN A 91 3.07 -0.68 -22.44
C ASN A 91 3.88 0.53 -21.92
N LYS A 92 5.07 0.26 -21.39
CA LYS A 92 6.02 1.31 -21.00
C LYS A 92 6.43 2.12 -22.24
N PRO A 93 6.38 3.47 -22.21
CA PRO A 93 6.78 4.27 -23.36
C PRO A 93 8.23 4.01 -23.80
N ASP A 94 8.41 3.66 -25.07
CA ASP A 94 9.72 3.44 -25.69
C ASP A 94 9.73 3.98 -27.14
N PRO A 95 10.56 5.00 -27.47
CA PRO A 95 11.47 5.72 -26.58
C PRO A 95 10.72 6.52 -25.48
N MET A 96 11.32 6.60 -24.29
CA MET A 96 10.74 7.30 -23.15
C MET A 96 10.66 8.82 -23.39
N PRO A 97 9.47 9.45 -23.37
CA PRO A 97 9.33 10.89 -23.47
C PRO A 97 9.97 11.62 -22.29
N ALA A 98 10.65 12.73 -22.55
CA ALA A 98 11.39 13.49 -21.52
C ALA A 98 10.48 14.05 -20.41
N ASP A 99 9.25 14.40 -20.74
CA ASP A 99 8.23 14.88 -19.81
C ASP A 99 7.61 13.77 -18.96
N LEU A 100 7.72 12.50 -19.37
CA LEU A 100 7.25 11.33 -18.61
C LEU A 100 8.37 10.62 -17.83
N ALA A 101 9.63 10.83 -18.19
CA ALA A 101 10.77 10.12 -17.61
C ALA A 101 10.81 10.16 -16.08
N PHE A 102 10.43 11.29 -15.47
CA PHE A 102 10.41 11.44 -14.01
C PHE A 102 9.46 10.46 -13.31
N LEU A 103 8.36 10.06 -13.97
CA LEU A 103 7.37 9.13 -13.40
C LEU A 103 7.93 7.71 -13.29
N PHE A 104 8.83 7.33 -14.20
CA PHE A 104 9.48 6.02 -14.26
C PHE A 104 10.90 6.01 -13.65
N THR A 105 11.33 7.13 -13.07
CA THR A 105 12.66 7.24 -12.45
C THR A 105 12.61 6.61 -11.06
N LYS A 106 13.59 5.75 -10.74
CA LYS A 106 13.75 5.21 -9.39
C LYS A 106 13.95 6.34 -8.39
N ILE A 107 13.35 6.19 -7.21
CA ILE A 107 13.63 7.12 -6.13
C ILE A 107 15.07 6.96 -5.65
N THR A 108 15.65 8.07 -5.22
CA THR A 108 17.00 8.12 -4.68
C THR A 108 17.05 7.51 -3.26
N PRO A 109 18.22 7.05 -2.80
CA PRO A 109 18.41 6.60 -1.41
C PRO A 109 17.93 7.62 -0.37
N GLU A 110 18.16 8.90 -0.62
CA GLU A 110 17.73 9.99 0.26
C GLU A 110 16.21 10.07 0.35
N GLN A 111 15.52 9.90 -0.79
CA GLN A 111 14.05 9.82 -0.82
C GLN A 111 13.54 8.58 -0.09
N MET A 112 14.23 7.44 -0.20
CA MET A 112 13.89 6.22 0.56
C MET A 112 13.96 6.46 2.07
N ILE A 113 15.09 7.00 2.55
CA ILE A 113 15.30 7.33 3.97
C ILE A 113 14.25 8.34 4.45
N TYR A 114 13.95 9.35 3.63
CA TYR A 114 12.93 10.34 3.95
C TYR A 114 11.56 9.70 4.20
N MET A 115 11.13 8.74 3.38
CA MET A 115 9.82 8.09 3.58
C MET A 115 9.77 7.26 4.87
N TRP A 116 10.85 6.54 5.22
CA TRP A 116 10.95 5.85 6.50
C TRP A 116 10.93 6.80 7.70
N ASN A 117 11.51 8.00 7.55
CA ASN A 117 11.42 9.04 8.58
C ASN A 117 9.99 9.57 8.73
N VAL A 118 9.24 9.72 7.63
CA VAL A 118 7.81 10.10 7.68
C VAL A 118 7.01 9.02 8.41
N LEU A 119 7.25 7.74 8.11
CA LEU A 119 6.58 6.64 8.81
C LEU A 119 6.91 6.63 10.32
N THR A 120 8.18 6.87 10.66
CA THR A 120 8.63 7.01 12.05
C THR A 120 7.94 8.17 12.75
N LEU A 121 7.78 9.31 12.08
CA LEU A 121 7.07 10.47 12.61
C LEU A 121 5.59 10.16 12.86
N ILE A 122 4.93 9.43 11.96
CA ILE A 122 3.53 8.98 12.14
C ILE A 122 3.42 8.11 13.40
N PHE A 123 4.29 7.11 13.54
CA PHE A 123 4.29 6.23 14.72
C PHE A 123 4.51 7.00 16.03
N VAL A 124 5.51 7.89 16.07
CA VAL A 124 5.76 8.74 17.25
C VAL A 124 4.55 9.62 17.55
N THR A 125 3.92 10.19 16.51
CA THR A 125 2.71 11.00 16.67
C THR A 125 1.57 10.17 17.25
N GLN A 126 1.31 8.96 16.75
CA GLN A 126 0.29 8.06 17.29
C GLN A 126 0.57 7.73 18.77
N CYS A 127 1.82 7.41 19.12
CA CYS A 127 2.21 7.17 20.51
C CYS A 127 1.93 8.39 21.41
N LEU A 128 2.32 9.59 20.97
CA LEU A 128 2.08 10.84 21.69
C LEU A 128 0.59 11.15 21.83
N MET A 129 -0.23 10.84 20.82
CA MET A 129 -1.68 11.01 20.88
C MET A 129 -2.31 10.08 21.92
N VAL A 130 -1.87 8.82 22.01
CA VAL A 130 -2.34 7.87 23.02
C VAL A 130 -1.96 8.34 24.43
N ILE A 131 -0.72 8.78 24.63
CA ILE A 131 -0.26 9.33 25.91
C ILE A 131 -1.05 10.60 26.26
N GLY A 132 -1.24 11.50 25.29
CA GLY A 132 -2.02 12.72 25.45
C GLY A 132 -3.49 12.44 25.78
N TYR A 133 -4.08 11.41 25.19
CA TYR A 133 -5.43 10.97 25.52
C TYR A 133 -5.54 10.44 26.95
N ALA A 134 -4.59 9.62 27.41
CA ALA A 134 -4.53 9.18 28.80
C ALA A 134 -4.42 10.37 29.77
N ALA A 135 -3.56 11.35 29.46
CA ALA A 135 -3.43 12.57 30.24
C ALA A 135 -4.75 13.38 30.24
N ALA A 136 -5.39 13.56 29.09
CA ALA A 136 -6.65 14.29 28.97
C ALA A 136 -7.76 13.65 29.82
N LEU A 137 -7.88 12.32 29.81
CA LEU A 137 -8.83 11.60 30.66
C LEU A 137 -8.52 11.75 32.15
N ARG A 138 -7.24 11.84 32.52
CA ARG A 138 -6.83 12.04 33.91
C ARG A 138 -7.19 13.44 34.42
N PHE A 139 -6.94 14.47 33.62
CA PHE A 139 -7.14 15.87 34.03
C PHE A 139 -8.56 16.37 33.79
N PHE A 140 -9.30 15.78 32.85
CA PHE A 140 -10.68 16.18 32.51
C PHE A 140 -11.63 14.96 32.53
N PRO A 141 -11.78 14.27 33.68
CA PRO A 141 -12.55 13.03 33.77
C PRO A 141 -14.03 13.21 33.41
N ASP A 142 -14.61 14.39 33.72
CA ASP A 142 -16.02 14.70 33.42
C ASP A 142 -16.28 14.97 31.93
N HIS A 143 -15.22 15.15 31.14
CA HIS A 143 -15.30 15.47 29.71
C HIS A 143 -14.91 14.27 28.84
N TRP A 144 -15.26 13.06 29.29
CA TRP A 144 -14.86 11.81 28.63
C TRP A 144 -15.13 11.82 27.12
N TRP A 145 -16.35 12.20 26.69
CA TRP A 145 -16.71 12.27 25.27
C TRP A 145 -15.85 13.25 24.49
N THR A 146 -15.63 14.44 25.02
CA THR A 146 -14.79 15.47 24.38
C THR A 146 -13.36 14.96 24.22
N CYS A 147 -12.75 14.47 25.30
CA CYS A 147 -11.39 13.89 25.26
C CYS A 147 -11.30 12.74 24.26
N THR A 148 -12.30 11.86 24.25
CA THR A 148 -12.33 10.66 23.39
C THR A 148 -12.48 11.03 21.92
N LEU A 149 -13.36 11.96 21.56
CA LEU A 149 -13.58 12.36 20.17
C LEU A 149 -12.44 13.22 19.64
N THR A 150 -11.88 14.12 20.46
CA THR A 150 -10.71 14.93 20.10
C THR A 150 -9.45 14.09 19.92
N PHE A 151 -9.33 12.95 20.61
CA PHE A 151 -8.31 11.95 20.33
C PHE A 151 -8.67 11.11 19.10
N GLY A 152 -9.84 10.49 19.13
CA GLY A 152 -10.21 9.38 18.26
C GLY A 152 -10.32 9.77 16.80
N ILE A 153 -10.97 10.90 16.49
CA ILE A 153 -11.13 11.35 15.10
C ILE A 153 -9.77 11.66 14.46
N PRO A 154 -8.90 12.49 15.07
CA PRO A 154 -7.55 12.69 14.54
C PRO A 154 -6.72 11.40 14.51
N PHE A 155 -6.86 10.50 15.49
CA PHE A 155 -6.08 9.26 15.53
C PHE A 155 -6.45 8.34 14.37
N SER A 156 -7.75 8.16 14.10
CA SER A 156 -8.24 7.42 12.92
C SER A 156 -7.72 8.05 11.63
N TYR A 157 -7.72 9.39 11.54
CA TYR A 157 -7.17 10.08 10.37
C TYR A 157 -5.67 9.80 10.18
N ILE A 158 -4.87 9.85 11.26
CA ILE A 158 -3.44 9.52 11.20
C ILE A 158 -3.21 8.05 10.85
N ALA A 159 -4.06 7.12 11.31
CA ALA A 159 -4.02 5.73 10.87
C ALA A 159 -4.31 5.56 9.37
N ILE A 160 -5.22 6.36 8.78
CA ILE A 160 -5.35 6.43 7.32
C ILE A 160 -4.03 6.90 6.69
N GLN A 161 -3.41 7.94 7.25
CA GLN A 161 -2.15 8.44 6.73
C GLN A 161 -1.04 7.39 6.78
N ASN A 162 -1.04 6.55 7.82
CA ASN A 162 -0.08 5.48 8.04
C ASN A 162 -0.06 4.50 6.86
N ILE A 163 -1.22 3.93 6.51
CA ILE A 163 -1.33 2.96 5.41
C ILE A 163 -0.89 3.55 4.07
N TYR A 164 -1.22 4.80 3.77
CA TYR A 164 -0.75 5.43 2.54
C TYR A 164 0.78 5.61 2.51
N ILE A 165 1.43 5.83 3.66
CA ILE A 165 2.89 5.87 3.72
C ILE A 165 3.46 4.46 3.66
N ASP A 166 2.84 3.46 4.29
CA ASP A 166 3.23 2.05 4.15
C ASP A 166 3.23 1.65 2.68
N HIS A 167 2.15 1.96 1.94
CA HIS A 167 2.07 1.74 0.51
C HIS A 167 3.21 2.43 -0.26
N ASP A 168 3.50 3.71 0.05
CA ASP A 168 4.64 4.43 -0.55
C ASP A 168 5.97 3.69 -0.29
N VAL A 169 6.24 3.27 0.96
CA VAL A 169 7.51 2.59 1.29
C VAL A 169 7.57 1.17 0.73
N MET A 170 6.46 0.43 0.63
CA MET A 170 6.45 -0.90 0.00
C MET A 170 6.98 -0.88 -1.43
N HIS A 171 6.54 0.10 -2.22
CA HIS A 171 6.94 0.21 -3.62
C HIS A 171 8.30 0.85 -3.81
N GLY A 172 8.56 1.97 -3.14
CA GLY A 172 9.77 2.75 -3.42
C GLY A 172 10.93 2.48 -2.49
N ALA A 173 10.68 2.09 -1.25
CA ALA A 173 11.71 1.98 -0.20
C ALA A 173 11.48 0.74 0.68
N THR A 174 11.32 -0.42 0.06
CA THR A 174 10.81 -1.63 0.71
C THR A 174 11.52 -2.00 2.00
N PHE A 175 12.84 -1.82 2.08
CA PHE A 175 13.59 -2.11 3.29
C PHE A 175 13.94 -0.83 4.06
N PRO A 176 13.76 -0.80 5.38
CA PRO A 176 14.18 0.34 6.18
C PRO A 176 15.69 0.42 6.28
N ARG A 177 16.19 1.61 6.63
CA ARG A 177 17.57 1.78 7.06
C ARG A 177 17.80 1.02 8.36
N PHE A 178 16.96 1.27 9.37
CA PHE A 178 17.09 0.64 10.67
C PHE A 178 16.14 -0.53 10.83
N GLU A 179 16.66 -1.68 11.26
CA GLU A 179 15.87 -2.92 11.39
C GLU A 179 14.63 -2.78 12.28
N TRP A 180 14.66 -1.90 13.29
CA TRP A 180 13.52 -1.72 14.18
C TRP A 180 12.32 -1.03 13.50
N GLN A 181 12.55 -0.26 12.42
CA GLN A 181 11.49 0.51 11.77
C GLN A 181 10.42 -0.38 11.14
N LYS A 182 10.75 -1.63 10.81
CA LYS A 182 9.79 -2.60 10.29
C LYS A 182 8.73 -3.04 11.31
N TYR A 183 8.97 -2.80 12.60
CA TYR A 183 8.00 -3.12 13.65
C TYR A 183 6.96 -2.04 13.88
N ILE A 184 7.20 -0.81 13.36
CA ILE A 184 6.33 0.34 13.61
C ILE A 184 5.38 0.66 12.46
N THR A 185 5.40 -0.11 11.37
CA THR A 185 4.64 0.13 10.14
C THR A 185 3.14 0.14 10.40
N HIS A 186 2.62 -0.90 11.05
CA HIS A 186 1.17 -1.05 11.30
C HIS A 186 0.89 -1.65 12.67
N CYS A 187 1.74 -1.38 13.66
CA CYS A 187 1.61 -1.96 15.02
C CYS A 187 0.33 -1.57 15.78
N PHE A 188 -0.36 -0.50 15.35
CA PHE A 188 -1.64 -0.08 15.90
C PHE A 188 -2.86 -0.66 15.16
N SER A 189 -2.68 -1.32 14.01
CA SER A 189 -3.81 -1.82 13.21
C SER A 189 -4.65 -2.84 13.96
N ASP A 190 -3.98 -3.73 14.70
CA ASP A 190 -4.60 -4.80 15.46
C ASP A 190 -3.66 -5.32 16.56
N PHE A 191 -4.15 -6.20 17.42
CA PHE A 191 -3.38 -6.90 18.46
C PHE A 191 -2.45 -7.98 17.90
N PHE A 192 -2.66 -8.35 16.64
CA PHE A 192 -1.94 -9.39 15.93
C PHE A 192 -1.96 -9.05 14.44
N SER A 193 -0.82 -9.11 13.77
CA SER A 193 -0.70 -8.75 12.35
C SER A 193 0.53 -9.40 11.71
N LEU A 194 0.65 -9.25 10.39
CA LEU A 194 1.81 -9.73 9.64
C LEU A 194 3.07 -8.90 9.97
N PRO A 195 4.26 -9.53 10.08
CA PRO A 195 5.53 -8.83 9.99
C PRO A 195 5.64 -8.07 8.68
N TRP A 196 6.40 -6.97 8.68
CA TRP A 196 6.65 -6.14 7.50
C TRP A 196 7.01 -6.92 6.24
N GLU A 197 7.94 -7.87 6.33
CA GLU A 197 8.37 -8.62 5.15
C GLU A 197 7.24 -9.49 4.59
N GLU A 198 6.41 -10.10 5.44
CA GLU A 198 5.25 -10.88 4.98
C GLU A 198 4.14 -9.98 4.42
N PHE A 199 3.95 -8.79 5.00
CA PHE A 199 3.04 -7.78 4.46
C PHE A 199 3.49 -7.28 3.08
N VAL A 200 4.79 -7.08 2.86
CA VAL A 200 5.35 -6.77 1.53
C VAL A 200 5.15 -7.91 0.54
N LEU A 201 5.33 -9.17 0.96
CA LEU A 201 5.13 -10.33 0.07
C LEU A 201 3.68 -10.43 -0.38
N GLU A 202 2.76 -10.28 0.56
CA GLU A 202 1.33 -10.27 0.30
C GLU A 202 0.97 -9.13 -0.67
N HIS A 203 1.40 -7.91 -0.39
CA HIS A 203 1.12 -6.76 -1.25
C HIS A 203 1.65 -6.95 -2.69
N ASN A 204 2.86 -7.50 -2.85
CA ASN A 204 3.38 -7.83 -4.19
C ASN A 204 2.57 -8.94 -4.87
N ARG A 205 1.98 -9.86 -4.11
CA ARG A 205 1.08 -10.88 -4.63
C ARG A 205 -0.22 -10.27 -5.13
N HIS A 206 -0.80 -9.33 -4.37
CA HIS A 206 -1.95 -8.55 -4.79
C HIS A 206 -1.69 -7.88 -6.16
N HIS A 207 -0.52 -7.28 -6.38
CA HIS A 207 -0.16 -6.74 -7.69
C HIS A 207 -0.04 -7.80 -8.79
N ALA A 208 0.52 -8.96 -8.46
CA ALA A 208 0.62 -10.06 -9.42
C ALA A 208 -0.75 -10.65 -9.80
N SER A 209 -1.77 -10.51 -8.93
CA SER A 209 -3.09 -11.09 -9.08
C SER A 209 -4.14 -10.15 -9.71
N THR A 210 -3.89 -8.83 -9.77
CA THR A 210 -4.86 -7.80 -10.19
C THR A 210 -4.51 -7.07 -11.50
N VAL A 211 -3.52 -7.58 -12.24
CA VAL A 211 -2.80 -6.89 -13.31
C VAL A 211 -3.70 -6.27 -14.41
N ASP A 212 -4.64 -6.98 -15.05
CA ASP A 212 -5.36 -6.39 -16.21
C ASP A 212 -6.74 -5.77 -15.91
N LEU A 213 -7.43 -6.14 -14.82
CA LEU A 213 -8.77 -5.61 -14.53
C LEU A 213 -8.84 -4.67 -13.35
N LEU A 214 -7.80 -4.51 -12.53
CA LEU A 214 -7.99 -3.89 -11.20
C LEU A 214 -9.13 -4.53 -10.42
N VAL A 215 -9.49 -5.77 -10.72
CA VAL A 215 -10.53 -6.49 -10.00
C VAL A 215 -9.80 -7.48 -9.12
N GLN A 216 -10.11 -7.48 -7.81
CA GLN A 216 -9.49 -8.38 -6.83
C GLN A 216 -9.56 -9.84 -7.31
N GLY A 217 -8.47 -10.59 -7.11
CA GLY A 217 -8.48 -12.06 -7.21
C GLY A 217 -8.51 -12.70 -8.60
N GLU A 218 -8.29 -11.98 -9.69
CA GLU A 218 -8.49 -12.56 -11.04
C GLU A 218 -7.39 -13.48 -11.59
N PHE A 219 -6.19 -13.46 -11.01
CA PHE A 219 -5.06 -14.25 -11.51
C PHE A 219 -4.51 -15.28 -10.54
N GLY A 220 -5.31 -15.64 -9.52
CA GLY A 220 -5.07 -16.81 -8.70
C GLY A 220 -4.78 -16.45 -7.25
N TRP A 221 -5.71 -16.85 -6.39
CA TRP A 221 -5.66 -16.83 -4.94
C TRP A 221 -5.13 -15.52 -4.36
N ASP A 222 -6.10 -14.73 -3.95
CA ASP A 222 -5.95 -13.60 -3.05
C ASP A 222 -6.63 -14.04 -1.74
N PRO A 223 -6.00 -13.94 -0.55
CA PRO A 223 -6.72 -14.10 0.73
C PRO A 223 -7.93 -13.15 0.81
N GLU A 224 -7.97 -12.11 -0.02
CA GLU A 224 -9.14 -11.26 -0.24
C GLU A 224 -10.21 -11.85 -1.19
N GLU A 225 -10.13 -13.11 -1.67
CA GLU A 225 -11.17 -13.74 -2.51
C GLU A 225 -12.56 -13.67 -1.85
N PHE A 226 -12.61 -13.79 -0.52
CA PHE A 226 -13.83 -13.57 0.24
C PHE A 226 -14.31 -12.11 0.16
N GLN A 227 -13.41 -11.13 0.29
CA GLN A 227 -13.75 -9.71 0.11
C GLN A 227 -14.21 -9.43 -1.32
N TYR A 228 -13.59 -10.08 -2.31
CA TYR A 228 -13.99 -9.99 -3.70
C TYR A 228 -15.41 -10.53 -3.93
N ALA A 229 -15.74 -11.67 -3.33
CA ALA A 229 -17.10 -12.21 -3.34
C ALA A 229 -18.12 -11.22 -2.72
N LEU A 230 -17.70 -10.42 -1.74
CA LEU A 230 -18.52 -9.34 -1.18
C LEU A 230 -18.55 -8.08 -2.08
N GLN A 231 -17.55 -7.86 -2.92
CA GLN A 231 -17.50 -6.70 -3.83
C GLN A 231 -18.26 -6.89 -5.14
N GLN A 232 -18.38 -8.13 -5.63
CA GLN A 232 -18.99 -8.35 -6.94
C GLN A 232 -20.46 -7.90 -6.98
N TRP A 233 -20.69 -6.88 -7.80
CA TRP A 233 -22.01 -6.48 -8.25
C TRP A 233 -22.58 -7.59 -9.12
N SER A 234 -23.54 -8.35 -8.59
CA SER A 234 -24.51 -9.03 -9.45
C SER A 234 -25.73 -8.13 -9.58
N ASP A 235 -26.47 -8.27 -10.68
CA ASP A 235 -27.70 -7.51 -10.94
C ASP A 235 -28.83 -7.83 -9.93
N LYS A 236 -28.55 -8.66 -8.92
CA LYS A 236 -29.50 -9.08 -7.90
C LYS A 236 -29.53 -8.08 -6.76
N TRP A 237 -30.72 -7.51 -6.54
CA TRP A 237 -31.01 -6.49 -5.54
C TRP A 237 -30.53 -6.84 -4.11
N TYR A 238 -30.48 -8.12 -3.75
CA TYR A 238 -30.09 -8.54 -2.40
C TYR A 238 -28.57 -8.46 -2.13
N HIS A 239 -27.72 -8.39 -3.17
CA HIS A 239 -26.28 -8.13 -2.98
C HIS A 239 -26.03 -6.72 -2.43
N TYR A 240 -26.86 -5.73 -2.79
CA TYR A 240 -26.79 -4.37 -2.23
C TYR A 240 -27.08 -4.33 -0.72
N LEU A 241 -27.79 -5.32 -0.18
CA LEU A 241 -28.07 -5.44 1.25
C LEU A 241 -27.06 -6.32 1.99
N LEU A 242 -26.55 -7.36 1.33
CA LEU A 242 -25.75 -8.41 1.98
C LEU A 242 -24.24 -8.27 1.82
N THR A 243 -23.72 -7.40 0.95
CA THR A 243 -22.29 -7.39 0.67
C THR A 243 -21.61 -6.02 0.84
N ILE A 244 -22.06 -4.96 0.17
CA ILE A 244 -21.42 -3.63 0.21
C ILE A 244 -21.42 -2.99 1.61
N PRO A 245 -22.53 -3.00 2.37
CA PRO A 245 -22.54 -2.42 3.73
C PRO A 245 -21.66 -3.19 4.72
N TRP A 246 -21.33 -4.45 4.42
CA TRP A 246 -20.54 -5.31 5.28
C TRP A 246 -19.03 -5.16 5.06
N ILE A 247 -18.59 -4.61 3.92
CA ILE A 247 -17.17 -4.35 3.66
C ILE A 247 -16.54 -3.54 4.81
N PRO A 248 -17.10 -2.39 5.26
CA PRO A 248 -16.58 -1.69 6.43
C PRO A 248 -16.51 -2.53 7.70
N VAL A 249 -17.48 -3.41 7.92
CA VAL A 249 -17.55 -4.26 9.11
C VAL A 249 -16.47 -5.35 9.05
N VAL A 250 -16.32 -6.00 7.91
CA VAL A 250 -15.32 -7.05 7.67
C VAL A 250 -13.90 -6.50 7.84
N HIS A 251 -13.64 -5.33 7.24
CA HIS A 251 -12.39 -4.60 7.44
C HIS A 251 -12.18 -4.22 8.91
N PHE A 252 -13.22 -3.75 9.60
CA PHE A 252 -13.14 -3.38 11.02
C PHE A 252 -12.77 -4.57 11.92
N PHE A 253 -13.23 -5.78 11.58
CA PHE A 253 -12.88 -7.00 12.31
C PHE A 253 -11.50 -7.57 11.96
N GLY A 254 -10.76 -6.94 11.05
CA GLY A 254 -9.36 -7.27 10.78
C GLY A 254 -9.17 -8.25 9.62
N LEU A 255 -10.16 -8.37 8.74
CA LEU A 255 -9.97 -9.01 7.42
C LEU A 255 -9.55 -7.93 6.41
N ASN A 256 -8.33 -7.44 6.60
CA ASN A 256 -7.60 -6.49 5.78
C ASN A 256 -6.11 -6.78 5.96
N ASP A 257 -5.24 -6.32 5.06
CA ASP A 257 -3.84 -6.77 4.99
C ASP A 257 -3.04 -6.55 6.29
N THR A 258 -3.47 -5.60 7.12
CA THR A 258 -2.85 -5.30 8.42
C THR A 258 -3.58 -5.89 9.63
N GLY A 259 -4.71 -6.56 9.42
CA GLY A 259 -5.60 -7.05 10.47
C GLY A 259 -5.28 -8.47 10.94
N ALA A 260 -5.79 -8.83 12.12
CA ALA A 260 -5.49 -10.12 12.73
C ALA A 260 -6.10 -11.31 12.00
N LEU A 261 -7.34 -11.19 11.49
CA LEU A 261 -8.00 -12.29 10.80
C LEU A 261 -7.29 -12.63 9.49
N PHE A 262 -6.87 -11.59 8.76
CA PHE A 262 -6.07 -11.74 7.57
C PHE A 262 -4.70 -12.38 7.87
N ALA A 263 -4.02 -11.94 8.93
CA ALA A 263 -2.75 -12.54 9.33
C ALA A 263 -2.89 -14.03 9.68
N LEU A 264 -4.01 -14.43 10.30
CA LEU A 264 -4.31 -15.84 10.55
C LEU A 264 -4.51 -16.62 9.26
N GLU A 265 -5.29 -16.09 8.33
CA GLU A 265 -5.50 -16.68 7.01
C GLU A 265 -4.16 -16.85 6.27
N TRP A 266 -3.35 -15.80 6.21
CA TRP A 266 -2.01 -15.86 5.62
C TRP A 266 -1.14 -16.95 6.26
N TYR A 267 -1.12 -17.07 7.60
CA TYR A 267 -0.32 -18.09 8.29
C TYR A 267 -0.81 -19.53 8.11
N MET A 268 -2.09 -19.73 7.74
CA MET A 268 -2.61 -21.05 7.41
C MET A 268 -2.13 -21.54 6.04
N HIS A 269 -1.69 -20.62 5.16
CA HIS A 269 -1.34 -20.93 3.78
C HIS A 269 0.13 -20.64 3.43
N PHE A 270 0.80 -19.74 4.14
CA PHE A 270 2.18 -19.35 3.89
C PHE A 270 3.10 -19.63 5.09
N PRO A 271 4.34 -20.11 4.85
CA PRO A 271 4.84 -20.63 3.57
C PRO A 271 4.24 -22.01 3.25
N ASP A 272 4.33 -22.42 1.99
CA ASP A 272 3.83 -23.74 1.57
C ASP A 272 4.55 -24.87 2.33
N GLU A 273 3.80 -25.93 2.61
CA GLU A 273 4.41 -27.16 3.14
C GLU A 273 5.37 -27.75 2.09
N GLY A 274 6.58 -28.08 2.53
CA GLY A 274 7.55 -28.82 1.73
C GLY A 274 7.09 -30.27 1.45
N THR A 275 7.90 -31.00 0.68
CA THR A 275 7.58 -32.37 0.23
C THR A 275 7.08 -33.27 1.36
N GLY A 276 5.89 -33.83 1.17
CA GLY A 276 5.24 -34.71 2.15
C GLY A 276 4.47 -33.97 3.25
N GLY A 277 4.12 -32.70 3.05
CA GLY A 277 3.28 -31.92 3.97
C GLY A 277 4.01 -31.42 5.21
N LYS A 278 5.32 -31.15 5.10
CA LYS A 278 6.16 -30.74 6.24
C LYS A 278 6.75 -29.37 6.02
N CYS A 279 6.71 -28.51 7.03
CA CYS A 279 7.38 -27.21 6.99
C CYS A 279 8.88 -27.36 6.64
N ASN A 280 9.36 -26.51 5.74
CA ASN A 280 10.76 -26.50 5.32
C ASN A 280 11.70 -25.94 6.42
N LYS A 281 13.02 -25.97 6.20
CA LYS A 281 14.00 -25.45 7.17
C LYS A 281 13.79 -23.97 7.46
N GLU A 282 13.50 -23.18 6.42
CA GLU A 282 13.32 -21.73 6.52
C GLU A 282 12.09 -21.34 7.35
N PHE A 283 11.05 -22.16 7.37
CA PHE A 283 9.91 -21.98 8.27
C PHE A 283 10.38 -21.80 9.72
N TRP A 284 11.23 -22.70 10.20
CA TRP A 284 11.70 -22.69 11.58
C TRP A 284 12.84 -21.70 11.83
N THR A 285 13.70 -21.45 10.85
CA THR A 285 14.88 -20.59 11.03
C THR A 285 14.67 -19.13 10.67
N LYS A 286 13.68 -18.81 9.84
CA LYS A 286 13.38 -17.46 9.33
C LYS A 286 11.98 -17.00 9.71
N TRP A 287 10.94 -17.71 9.26
CA TRP A 287 9.55 -17.25 9.36
C TRP A 287 9.03 -17.24 10.80
N VAL A 288 9.15 -18.35 11.54
CA VAL A 288 8.71 -18.43 12.94
C VAL A 288 9.41 -17.38 13.83
N PRO A 289 10.76 -17.25 13.82
CA PRO A 289 11.43 -16.21 14.60
C PRO A 289 10.99 -14.79 14.24
N ARG A 290 10.73 -14.51 12.95
CA ARG A 290 10.24 -13.20 12.48
C ARG A 290 8.85 -12.90 13.03
N ARG A 291 7.91 -13.84 12.89
CA ARG A 291 6.54 -13.73 13.45
C ARG A 291 6.56 -13.53 14.96
N LEU A 292 7.37 -14.30 15.68
CA LEU A 292 7.48 -14.18 17.14
C LEU A 292 8.02 -12.80 17.57
N LYS A 293 9.06 -12.28 16.90
CA LYS A 293 9.61 -10.95 17.21
C LYS A 293 8.59 -9.85 16.96
N HIS A 294 7.89 -9.90 15.82
CA HIS A 294 6.83 -8.94 15.48
C HIS A 294 5.69 -9.00 16.49
N SER A 295 5.14 -10.18 16.74
CA SER A 295 4.05 -10.37 17.70
C SER A 295 4.45 -9.96 19.11
N ALA A 296 5.70 -10.21 19.53
CA ALA A 296 6.21 -9.75 20.82
C ALA A 296 6.27 -8.21 20.90
N PHE A 297 6.69 -7.54 19.82
CA PHE A 297 6.68 -6.08 19.75
C PHE A 297 5.26 -5.51 19.84
N VAL A 298 4.33 -6.03 19.02
CA VAL A 298 2.93 -5.62 19.01
C VAL A 298 2.28 -5.86 20.37
N ALA A 299 2.48 -7.04 20.97
CA ALA A 299 1.99 -7.35 22.30
C ALA A 299 2.58 -6.42 23.38
N SER A 300 3.85 -6.07 23.28
CA SER A 300 4.50 -5.12 24.21
C SER A 300 3.91 -3.72 24.10
N LEU A 301 3.68 -3.23 22.88
CA LEU A 301 3.04 -1.93 22.64
C LEU A 301 1.63 -1.91 23.24
N TRP A 302 0.81 -2.92 22.96
CA TRP A 302 -0.54 -3.01 23.51
C TRP A 302 -0.57 -3.22 25.03
N ALA A 303 0.43 -3.90 25.60
CA ALA A 303 0.61 -3.96 27.05
C ALA A 303 0.89 -2.56 27.63
N CYS A 304 1.74 -1.74 26.99
CA CYS A 304 1.94 -0.35 27.40
C CYS A 304 0.64 0.46 27.36
N ILE A 305 -0.17 0.30 26.31
CA ILE A 305 -1.47 0.97 26.17
C ILE A 305 -2.45 0.51 27.25
N TRP A 306 -2.48 -0.79 27.56
CA TRP A 306 -3.25 -1.32 28.67
C TRP A 306 -2.86 -0.67 29.99
N LEU A 307 -1.55 -0.57 30.28
CA LEU A 307 -1.03 0.04 31.51
C LEU A 307 -1.32 1.55 31.59
N LEU A 308 -1.39 2.26 30.45
CA LEU A 308 -1.87 3.65 30.42
C LEU A 308 -3.35 3.76 30.83
N GLY A 309 -4.13 2.71 30.57
CA GLY A 309 -5.51 2.58 31.01
C GLY A 309 -5.69 2.31 32.51
N THR A 310 -4.60 2.04 33.24
CA THR A 310 -4.63 1.64 34.65
C THR A 310 -4.03 2.73 35.53
N TYR A 311 -2.71 2.74 35.69
CA TYR A 311 -2.00 3.54 36.68
C TYR A 311 -2.24 5.05 36.53
N PRO A 312 -2.12 5.65 35.33
CA PRO A 312 -2.34 7.09 35.17
C PRO A 312 -3.79 7.50 35.46
N LEU A 313 -4.75 6.60 35.22
CA LEU A 313 -6.18 6.85 35.39
C LEU A 313 -6.72 6.43 36.77
N GLY A 314 -5.88 5.88 37.64
CA GLY A 314 -6.28 5.37 38.96
C GLY A 314 -7.18 4.13 38.90
N ARG A 315 -7.12 3.36 37.80
CA ARG A 315 -7.93 2.15 37.61
C ARG A 315 -7.14 0.88 37.95
N PRO A 316 -7.79 -0.19 38.45
CA PRO A 316 -7.11 -1.46 38.70
C PRO A 316 -6.62 -2.10 37.39
N LEU A 317 -5.65 -3.02 37.48
CA LEU A 317 -5.09 -3.72 36.32
C LEU A 317 -6.17 -4.44 35.48
N SER A 318 -7.24 -4.93 36.10
CA SER A 318 -8.37 -5.58 35.44
C SER A 318 -9.20 -4.66 34.54
N GLU A 319 -8.99 -3.33 34.59
CA GLU A 319 -9.75 -2.34 33.83
C GLU A 319 -8.97 -1.63 32.72
N GLY A 320 -7.68 -1.96 32.53
CA GLY A 320 -6.84 -1.35 31.48
C GLY A 320 -7.41 -1.53 30.07
N TRP A 321 -8.14 -2.63 29.85
CA TRP A 321 -8.81 -2.91 28.58
C TRP A 321 -9.78 -1.81 28.14
N ARG A 322 -10.39 -1.04 29.05
CA ARG A 322 -11.36 0.01 28.67
C ARG A 322 -10.71 1.09 27.83
N PHE A 323 -9.51 1.51 28.23
CA PHE A 323 -8.71 2.47 27.48
C PHE A 323 -8.15 1.85 26.20
N MET A 324 -7.56 0.66 26.33
CA MET A 324 -7.00 -0.10 25.21
C MET A 324 -8.02 -0.33 24.10
N PHE A 325 -9.24 -0.73 24.44
CA PHE A 325 -10.33 -0.96 23.50
C PHE A 325 -10.75 0.32 22.79
N THR A 326 -10.75 1.47 23.49
CA THR A 326 -11.04 2.76 22.86
C THR A 326 -9.97 3.14 21.84
N VAL A 327 -8.69 2.97 22.18
CA VAL A 327 -7.57 3.18 21.25
C VAL A 327 -7.67 2.23 20.06
N SER A 328 -7.92 0.94 20.31
CA SER A 328 -8.09 -0.08 19.27
C SER A 328 -9.28 0.21 18.36
N PHE A 329 -10.41 0.66 18.89
CA PHE A 329 -11.58 1.04 18.11
C PHE A 329 -11.25 2.13 17.09
N PHE A 330 -10.66 3.25 17.53
CA PHE A 330 -10.31 4.34 16.62
C PHE A 330 -9.15 3.99 15.67
N ALA A 331 -8.20 3.17 16.13
CA ALA A 331 -7.17 2.62 15.25
C ALA A 331 -7.81 1.82 14.11
N ARG A 332 -8.63 0.82 14.46
CA ARG A 332 -9.35 -0.02 13.50
C ARG A 332 -10.20 0.80 12.54
N VAL A 333 -10.97 1.78 13.01
CA VAL A 333 -11.71 2.70 12.12
C VAL A 333 -10.78 3.31 11.07
N GLY A 334 -9.62 3.85 11.46
CA GLY A 334 -8.69 4.48 10.52
C GLY A 334 -8.04 3.50 9.54
N PHE A 335 -7.47 2.40 10.05
CA PHE A 335 -6.83 1.37 9.23
C PHE A 335 -7.84 0.74 8.26
N SER A 336 -9.04 0.38 8.73
CA SER A 336 -10.10 -0.16 7.90
C SER A 336 -10.55 0.81 6.81
N LEU A 337 -10.73 2.09 7.13
CA LEU A 337 -11.09 3.09 6.12
C LEU A 337 -10.01 3.22 5.04
N ALA A 338 -8.73 3.15 5.42
CA ALA A 338 -7.63 3.21 4.45
C ALA A 338 -7.69 2.03 3.47
N TRP A 339 -7.86 0.81 3.98
CA TRP A 339 -7.99 -0.40 3.18
C TRP A 339 -9.23 -0.36 2.28
N ILE A 340 -10.37 0.07 2.81
CA ILE A 340 -11.59 0.26 2.00
C ILE A 340 -11.33 1.19 0.81
N PHE A 341 -10.60 2.29 1.02
CA PHE A 341 -10.28 3.18 -0.09
C PHE A 341 -9.29 2.55 -1.07
N ILE A 342 -8.22 1.91 -0.58
CA ILE A 342 -7.16 1.34 -1.41
C ILE A 342 -7.64 0.10 -2.15
N THR A 343 -8.05 -0.97 -1.45
CA THR A 343 -8.29 -2.30 -2.03
C THR A 343 -9.71 -2.52 -2.54
N ASN A 344 -10.71 -1.85 -1.96
CA ASN A 344 -12.10 -2.04 -2.41
C ASN A 344 -12.55 -0.93 -3.37
N PHE A 345 -12.42 0.34 -2.98
CA PHE A 345 -13.01 1.43 -3.73
C PHE A 345 -12.29 1.66 -5.07
N THR A 346 -10.95 1.74 -5.09
CA THR A 346 -10.21 2.01 -6.34
C THR A 346 -10.30 0.87 -7.36
N HIS A 347 -10.43 -0.36 -6.88
CA HIS A 347 -10.59 -1.59 -7.67
C HIS A 347 -12.04 -1.86 -8.12
N SER A 348 -13.00 -1.12 -7.57
CA SER A 348 -14.41 -1.38 -7.89
C SER A 348 -14.80 -0.91 -9.31
N LEU A 349 -15.56 -1.74 -10.02
CA LEU A 349 -16.18 -1.36 -11.31
C LEU A 349 -17.04 -0.09 -11.24
N PRO A 350 -17.84 0.17 -10.19
CA PRO A 350 -18.63 1.40 -10.07
C PRO A 350 -17.78 2.66 -10.05
N TRP A 351 -16.68 2.64 -9.30
CA TRP A 351 -15.74 3.75 -9.27
C TRP A 351 -15.10 3.98 -10.63
N ASN A 352 -14.66 2.92 -11.29
CA ASN A 352 -14.06 3.02 -12.62
C ASN A 352 -15.08 3.46 -13.69
N ARG A 353 -16.35 3.06 -13.60
CA ARG A 353 -17.45 3.60 -14.41
C ARG A 353 -17.68 5.09 -14.16
N PHE A 354 -17.66 5.52 -12.90
CA PHE A 354 -17.74 6.95 -12.56
C PHE A 354 -16.58 7.72 -13.20
N LEU A 355 -15.34 7.27 -13.01
CA LEU A 355 -14.16 7.90 -13.60
C LEU A 355 -14.16 7.87 -15.13
N ALA A 356 -14.73 6.84 -15.76
CA ALA A 356 -14.85 6.76 -17.21
C ALA A 356 -15.87 7.77 -17.78
N ASN A 357 -16.76 8.31 -16.96
CA ASN A 357 -17.73 9.33 -17.36
C ASN A 357 -17.30 10.74 -16.95
N ASP A 358 -16.68 10.88 -15.77
CA ASP A 358 -16.21 12.16 -15.24
C ASP A 358 -14.79 12.05 -14.66
N PRO A 359 -13.76 11.94 -15.51
CA PRO A 359 -12.39 11.77 -15.05
C PRO A 359 -11.76 13.06 -14.51
N ALA A 360 -12.29 14.21 -14.92
CA ALA A 360 -11.96 15.50 -14.32
C ALA A 360 -12.57 15.62 -12.91
N ARG A 361 -13.47 14.70 -12.53
CA ARG A 361 -14.15 14.64 -11.24
C ARG A 361 -14.80 15.99 -10.94
N THR A 362 -15.55 16.56 -11.90
CA THR A 362 -16.07 17.95 -11.95
C THR A 362 -16.87 18.47 -10.73
N TRP A 363 -16.97 17.68 -9.67
CA TRP A 363 -17.63 17.90 -8.39
C TRP A 363 -16.61 18.49 -7.40
N PRO A 364 -16.52 19.82 -7.25
CA PRO A 364 -15.44 20.45 -6.47
C PRO A 364 -15.51 20.11 -4.99
N LEU A 365 -16.73 19.86 -4.49
CA LEU A 365 -16.97 19.44 -3.12
C LEU A 365 -16.44 18.01 -2.87
N LEU A 366 -16.74 17.06 -3.77
CA LEU A 366 -16.22 15.70 -3.68
C LEU A 366 -14.69 15.71 -3.70
N HIS A 367 -14.08 16.46 -4.63
CA HIS A 367 -12.63 16.64 -4.66
C HIS A 367 -12.05 17.15 -3.35
N SER A 368 -12.66 18.18 -2.78
CA SER A 368 -12.17 18.82 -1.56
C SER A 368 -12.30 17.88 -0.37
N ILE A 369 -13.44 17.20 -0.26
CA ILE A 369 -13.68 16.19 0.79
C ILE A 369 -12.65 15.06 0.66
N MET A 370 -12.47 14.48 -0.53
CA MET A 370 -11.54 13.37 -0.71
C MET A 370 -10.08 13.81 -0.52
N ALA A 371 -9.71 15.01 -0.95
CA ALA A 371 -8.39 15.55 -0.67
C ALA A 371 -8.14 15.72 0.84
N VAL A 372 -9.16 16.07 1.63
CA VAL A 372 -9.05 16.13 3.10
C VAL A 372 -8.98 14.72 3.69
N VAL A 373 -9.92 13.83 3.35
CA VAL A 373 -10.03 12.47 3.91
C VAL A 373 -8.75 11.66 3.67
N LEU A 374 -8.18 11.75 2.46
CA LEU A 374 -7.01 10.97 2.09
C LEU A 374 -5.70 11.63 2.53
N GLY A 375 -5.72 12.91 2.92
CA GLY A 375 -4.53 13.66 3.31
C GLY A 375 -3.73 14.29 2.18
N GLY A 376 -4.43 14.64 1.10
CA GLY A 376 -3.95 15.60 0.10
C GLY A 376 -4.27 15.19 -1.34
N ARG A 377 -4.11 16.15 -2.25
CA ARG A 377 -4.36 15.95 -3.69
C ARG A 377 -3.44 14.90 -4.32
N HIS A 378 -2.25 14.67 -3.77
CA HIS A 378 -1.32 13.64 -4.25
C HIS A 378 -1.89 12.22 -4.08
N ARG A 379 -2.55 11.92 -2.96
CA ARG A 379 -3.23 10.62 -2.75
C ARG A 379 -4.55 10.53 -3.49
N TRP A 380 -5.19 11.67 -3.75
CA TRP A 380 -6.35 11.70 -4.63
C TRP A 380 -5.99 11.32 -6.09
N ASN A 381 -4.74 11.48 -6.51
CA ASN A 381 -4.28 10.94 -7.80
C ASN A 381 -4.17 9.42 -7.78
N GLU A 382 -3.80 8.81 -6.65
CA GLU A 382 -3.78 7.35 -6.49
C GLU A 382 -5.14 6.76 -6.85
N MET A 383 -6.21 7.36 -6.34
CA MET A 383 -7.57 6.89 -6.62
C MET A 383 -8.02 7.10 -8.06
N LEU A 384 -7.35 7.96 -8.83
CA LEU A 384 -7.67 8.20 -10.24
C LEU A 384 -6.86 7.30 -11.19
N PHE A 385 -5.59 7.07 -10.86
CA PHE A 385 -4.62 6.37 -11.72
C PHE A 385 -4.05 5.11 -11.09
N HIS A 386 -4.84 4.44 -10.24
CA HIS A 386 -4.43 3.16 -9.64
C HIS A 386 -4.17 2.09 -10.72
N ASP A 387 -4.76 2.22 -11.91
CA ASP A 387 -4.44 1.41 -13.09
C ASP A 387 -3.00 1.58 -13.56
N VAL A 388 -2.49 2.82 -13.59
CA VAL A 388 -1.09 3.09 -13.94
C VAL A 388 -0.17 2.49 -12.89
N HIS A 389 -0.56 2.57 -11.61
CA HIS A 389 0.17 1.94 -10.52
C HIS A 389 0.29 0.42 -10.69
N HIS A 390 -0.83 -0.28 -10.92
CA HIS A 390 -0.84 -1.73 -11.13
C HIS A 390 -0.19 -2.17 -12.45
N ALA A 391 -0.18 -1.31 -13.46
CA ALA A 391 0.55 -1.57 -14.69
C ALA A 391 2.07 -1.45 -14.50
N PHE A 392 2.51 -0.59 -13.59
CA PHE A 392 3.92 -0.28 -13.37
C PHE A 392 4.30 -0.21 -11.88
N PRO A 393 4.05 -1.27 -11.08
CA PRO A 393 4.21 -1.22 -9.62
C PRO A 393 5.66 -1.02 -9.18
N ASN A 394 6.67 -1.47 -9.95
CA ASN A 394 8.08 -1.26 -9.62
C ASN A 394 8.66 0.03 -10.22
N ALA A 395 8.25 0.37 -11.45
CA ALA A 395 8.83 1.46 -12.22
C ALA A 395 8.18 2.80 -11.86
N VAL A 396 6.85 2.83 -11.70
CA VAL A 396 6.11 4.02 -11.27
C VAL A 396 5.92 4.00 -9.75
N GLY A 397 5.69 2.83 -9.14
CA GLY A 397 5.29 2.77 -7.73
C GLY A 397 3.99 3.53 -7.52
N THR A 398 3.77 4.04 -6.32
CA THR A 398 2.53 4.75 -5.98
C THR A 398 2.51 6.17 -6.56
N LEU A 399 1.34 6.62 -7.02
CA LEU A 399 1.11 7.97 -7.52
C LEU A 399 1.16 8.96 -6.35
N SER A 400 0.81 8.53 -5.14
CA SER A 400 1.00 9.31 -3.91
C SER A 400 2.46 9.63 -3.64
N GLN A 401 3.37 8.65 -3.75
CA GLN A 401 4.81 8.84 -3.59
C GLN A 401 5.35 9.78 -4.68
N ARG A 402 5.00 9.52 -5.95
CA ARG A 402 5.43 10.38 -7.06
C ARG A 402 4.94 11.82 -6.85
N GLY A 403 3.69 11.99 -6.41
CA GLY A 403 3.10 13.31 -6.14
C GLY A 403 3.82 14.06 -5.02
N ARG A 404 4.33 13.34 -4.00
CA ARG A 404 5.11 13.91 -2.91
C ARG A 404 6.42 14.54 -3.38
N PHE A 405 7.13 13.89 -4.32
CA PHE A 405 8.45 14.34 -4.77
C PHE A 405 8.41 15.25 -6.00
N HIS A 406 7.39 15.14 -6.84
CA HIS A 406 7.33 15.84 -8.13
C HIS A 406 6.15 16.81 -8.26
N GLY A 407 5.27 16.87 -7.26
CA GLY A 407 4.06 17.68 -7.29
C GLY A 407 2.87 16.94 -7.91
N TRP A 408 1.69 17.12 -7.31
CA TRP A 408 0.48 16.37 -7.68
C TRP A 408 -0.01 16.69 -9.11
N GLU A 409 0.07 17.94 -9.57
CA GLU A 409 -0.38 18.33 -10.92
C GLU A 409 0.48 17.69 -12.01
N LYS A 410 1.81 17.72 -11.82
CA LYS A 410 2.75 17.13 -12.77
C LYS A 410 2.54 15.62 -12.91
N VAL A 411 2.33 14.93 -11.79
CA VAL A 411 2.05 13.49 -11.76
C VAL A 411 0.69 13.17 -12.38
N HIS A 412 -0.33 13.97 -12.09
CA HIS A 412 -1.64 13.83 -12.70
C HIS A 412 -1.55 13.89 -14.23
N ASP A 413 -0.87 14.90 -14.76
CA ASP A 413 -0.73 15.10 -16.19
C ASP A 413 0.08 14.01 -16.87
N ALA A 414 1.16 13.55 -16.23
CA ALA A 414 1.96 12.44 -16.74
C ALA A 414 1.20 11.12 -16.73
N ALA A 415 0.48 10.80 -15.66
CA ALA A 415 -0.33 9.59 -15.56
C ALA A 415 -1.48 9.59 -16.58
N ALA A 416 -2.12 10.74 -16.81
CA ALA A 416 -3.13 10.90 -17.86
C ALA A 416 -2.57 10.62 -19.26
N GLU A 417 -1.35 11.09 -19.55
CA GLU A 417 -0.66 10.83 -20.82
C GLU A 417 -0.26 9.35 -20.97
N VAL A 418 0.24 8.71 -19.91
CA VAL A 418 0.51 7.27 -19.89
C VAL A 418 -0.76 6.47 -20.17
N LEU A 419 -1.86 6.82 -19.50
CA LEU A 419 -3.16 6.20 -19.75
C LEU A 419 -3.64 6.40 -21.18
N HIS A 420 -3.41 7.59 -21.76
CA HIS A 420 -3.80 7.90 -23.13
C HIS A 420 -3.04 7.07 -24.18
N ARG A 421 -1.78 6.77 -23.93
CA ARG A 421 -0.96 5.88 -24.78
C ARG A 421 -1.38 4.41 -24.70
N GLY A 422 -2.27 4.08 -23.76
CA GLY A 422 -2.64 2.72 -23.41
C GLY A 422 -1.59 2.10 -22.49
N ILE A 423 -2.03 1.58 -21.34
CA ILE A 423 -1.14 0.99 -20.32
C ILE A 423 -0.76 -0.47 -20.59
N TRP A 424 -1.49 -1.15 -21.49
CA TRP A 424 -1.29 -2.55 -21.86
C TRP A 424 -1.00 -2.68 -23.36
N LYS A 425 -0.07 -3.57 -23.73
CA LYS A 425 0.16 -3.93 -25.14
C LYS A 425 -1.01 -4.78 -25.65
N PRO A 426 -1.45 -4.59 -26.91
CA PRO A 426 -2.42 -5.48 -27.54
C PRO A 426 -1.89 -6.91 -27.54
N ASN A 427 -2.70 -7.86 -27.05
CA ASN A 427 -2.35 -9.28 -26.95
C ASN A 427 -3.29 -10.19 -27.77
N GLY A 428 -4.31 -9.63 -28.41
CA GLY A 428 -5.27 -10.35 -29.26
C GLY A 428 -6.51 -10.89 -28.53
N ASP A 429 -6.56 -10.81 -27.19
CA ASP A 429 -7.78 -11.13 -26.43
C ASP A 429 -8.80 -9.99 -26.54
N GLU A 430 -10.08 -10.31 -26.34
CA GLU A 430 -11.16 -9.33 -26.34
C GLU A 430 -10.95 -8.26 -25.25
N PRO A 431 -11.18 -6.96 -25.56
CA PRO A 431 -11.03 -5.91 -24.58
C PRO A 431 -11.96 -6.09 -23.40
N THR A 432 -11.37 -6.03 -22.22
CA THR A 432 -12.07 -6.18 -20.96
C THR A 432 -12.91 -4.95 -20.66
N GLU A 433 -13.89 -5.07 -19.76
CA GLU A 433 -14.71 -3.92 -19.35
C GLU A 433 -13.86 -2.78 -18.78
N MET A 434 -12.80 -3.11 -18.05
CA MET A 434 -11.87 -2.15 -17.48
C MET A 434 -11.00 -1.48 -18.54
N GLN A 435 -10.49 -2.23 -19.52
CA GLN A 435 -9.78 -1.65 -20.66
C GLN A 435 -10.67 -0.70 -21.47
N LYS A 436 -11.95 -1.03 -21.64
CA LYS A 436 -12.95 -0.14 -22.28
C LYS A 436 -13.14 1.15 -21.48
N GLN A 437 -13.27 1.05 -20.15
CA GLN A 437 -13.42 2.20 -19.26
C GLN A 437 -12.18 3.08 -19.22
N GLN A 438 -10.98 2.49 -19.12
CA GLN A 438 -9.68 3.17 -19.19
C GLN A 438 -9.54 3.95 -20.51
N ARG A 439 -9.88 3.33 -21.64
CA ARG A 439 -9.85 3.99 -22.96
C ARG A 439 -10.84 5.15 -23.03
N LYS A 440 -12.06 4.96 -22.52
CA LYS A 440 -13.07 6.03 -22.48
C LYS A 440 -12.60 7.21 -21.63
N ARG A 441 -12.09 6.94 -20.43
CA ARG A 441 -11.49 7.92 -19.51
C ARG A 441 -10.38 8.71 -20.21
N SER A 442 -9.45 8.03 -20.86
CA SER A 442 -8.27 8.67 -21.46
C SER A 442 -8.63 9.66 -22.58
N VAL A 443 -9.65 9.33 -23.38
CA VAL A 443 -10.16 10.22 -24.44
C VAL A 443 -10.81 11.48 -23.85
N LEU A 444 -11.62 11.33 -22.79
CA LEU A 444 -12.26 12.47 -22.14
C LEU A 444 -11.25 13.41 -21.47
N MET A 445 -10.24 12.86 -20.79
CA MET A 445 -9.18 13.66 -20.16
C MET A 445 -8.39 14.46 -21.18
N ARG A 446 -8.06 13.87 -22.33
CA ARG A 446 -7.35 14.56 -23.41
C ARG A 446 -8.19 15.69 -24.01
N SER A 447 -9.48 15.44 -24.24
CA SER A 447 -10.42 16.46 -24.73
C SER A 447 -10.56 17.64 -23.78
N ALA A 448 -10.69 17.39 -22.47
CA ALA A 448 -10.78 18.44 -21.46
C ALA A 448 -9.52 19.33 -21.42
N LYS A 449 -8.33 18.73 -21.56
CA LYS A 449 -7.05 19.45 -21.58
C LYS A 449 -6.83 20.28 -22.85
N MET A 450 -7.42 19.88 -23.97
CA MET A 450 -7.39 20.69 -25.20
C MET A 450 -8.33 21.90 -25.09
N ASN A 451 -9.45 21.78 -24.36
CA ASN A 451 -10.42 22.86 -24.18
C ASN A 451 -10.04 23.87 -23.09
N SER A 452 -9.06 23.56 -22.22
CA SER A 452 -8.57 24.45 -21.16
C SER A 452 -7.31 25.23 -21.52
N LYS A 453 -6.76 24.98 -22.72
CA LYS A 453 -5.68 25.78 -23.34
C LYS A 453 -6.29 26.72 -24.36
#